data_AF-A0A837G5B7-F1
#
_entry.id   AF-A0A837G5B7-F1
#
_cell.length_a   1.000
_cell.length_b   1.000
_cell.length_c   1.000
_cell.angle_alpha   90.00
_cell.angle_beta   90.00
_cell.angle_gamma   90.00
#
_symmetry.space_group_name_H-M   'P 1'
#
loop_
_entity.id
_entity.type
_entity.pdbx_description
1 polymer ?
#
loop_
_entity_poly.entity_id
_entity_poly.type
_entity_poly.pdbx_seq_one_letter_code
_entity_poly.pdbx_strand_id
1 'polypeptide(L)'
;MYKHLFPLALVTMMAAITPATYAANKNIQIQYLPPANQAEKQLKADIETSGVNDTVIELSDTLFPFNKTLTIQYGNEDGPLYDPEQHTVHMPYHFYQEALDYFINNKYDEKYGKEAKLGAMDTVLHTLLHEAGHAYIADQNIPILGKEEDAVDNLAAILMIEYLDNGDEAAISAADMFAFESDDRPDFYDFGEYIDEHSFDLQRYFSTLCLVYGSNPDKHNNLLDEVENDYLADRKDFCVFQYQSISDNWHTYLKQPAADQ
;
A
#
# COMPACT_ATOMS: atom_id res chain seq x y z
N MET A 1 -39.08 48.35 67.20
CA MET A 1 -38.11 48.21 66.09
C MET A 1 -37.77 46.74 65.92
N TYR A 2 -38.47 46.06 65.01
CA TYR A 2 -38.24 44.66 64.64
C TYR A 2 -37.02 44.59 63.72
N LYS A 3 -35.98 43.82 64.08
CA LYS A 3 -34.88 43.47 63.16
C LYS A 3 -35.07 42.03 62.71
N HIS A 4 -35.47 41.85 61.45
CA HIS A 4 -35.48 40.57 60.77
C HIS A 4 -34.03 40.15 60.46
N LEU A 5 -33.62 38.96 60.89
CA LEU A 5 -32.46 38.26 60.35
C LEU A 5 -32.92 37.40 59.16
N PHE A 6 -32.34 37.63 57.99
CA PHE A 6 -32.37 36.68 56.86
C PHE A 6 -31.08 35.85 56.87
N PRO A 7 -31.14 34.52 56.68
CA PRO A 7 -29.93 33.73 56.48
C PRO A 7 -29.50 33.85 55.01
N LEU A 8 -28.22 34.17 54.81
CA LEU A 8 -27.58 34.19 53.50
C LEU A 8 -27.26 32.73 53.10
N ALA A 9 -28.01 32.18 52.16
CA ALA A 9 -27.72 30.86 51.60
C ALA A 9 -26.55 30.97 50.61
N LEU A 10 -25.41 30.36 50.95
CA LEU A 10 -24.24 30.25 50.09
C LEU A 10 -24.49 29.14 49.06
N VAL A 11 -24.75 29.49 47.80
CA VAL A 11 -24.86 28.52 46.70
C VAL A 11 -23.45 28.26 46.17
N THR A 12 -22.86 27.14 46.57
CA THR A 12 -21.64 26.62 45.94
C THR A 12 -21.97 26.03 44.58
N MET A 13 -21.62 26.75 43.52
CA MET A 13 -21.73 26.30 42.14
C MET A 13 -20.53 25.40 41.83
N MET A 14 -20.72 24.08 41.89
CA MET A 14 -19.73 23.11 41.40
C MET A 14 -19.74 23.14 39.87
N ALA A 15 -18.70 23.73 39.27
CA ALA A 15 -18.43 23.59 37.84
C ALA A 15 -17.94 22.16 37.58
N ALA A 16 -18.77 21.34 36.94
CA ALA A 16 -18.37 20.04 36.43
C ALA A 16 -17.42 20.26 35.25
N ILE A 17 -16.12 20.05 35.47
CA ILE A 17 -15.14 19.98 34.39
C ILE A 17 -15.26 18.58 33.80
N THR A 18 -16.01 18.44 32.72
CA THR A 18 -15.98 17.21 31.90
C THR A 18 -14.65 17.18 31.17
N PRO A 19 -13.82 16.13 31.32
CA PRO A 19 -12.61 16.00 30.53
C PRO A 19 -13.02 15.88 29.06
N ALA A 20 -12.56 16.80 28.23
CA ALA A 20 -12.63 16.64 26.79
C ALA A 20 -11.73 15.46 26.44
N THR A 21 -12.33 14.30 26.13
CA THR A 21 -11.62 13.22 25.44
C THR A 21 -11.26 13.75 24.07
N TYR A 22 -10.01 14.19 23.89
CA TYR A 22 -9.44 14.37 22.57
C TYR A 22 -9.44 12.98 21.91
N ALA A 23 -10.36 12.76 20.97
CA ALA A 23 -10.22 11.64 20.06
C ALA A 23 -8.91 11.86 19.31
N ALA A 24 -7.96 10.93 19.41
CA ALA A 24 -6.79 10.96 18.55
C ALA A 24 -7.27 10.97 17.10
N ASN A 25 -6.76 11.90 16.29
CA ASN A 25 -7.06 11.90 14.86
C ASN A 25 -6.56 10.57 14.29
N LYS A 26 -7.39 9.92 13.47
CA LYS A 26 -6.98 8.70 12.77
C LYS A 26 -5.85 9.03 11.81
N ASN A 27 -4.90 8.13 11.67
CA ASN A 27 -3.80 8.26 10.71
C ASN A 27 -4.30 8.07 9.27
N ILE A 28 -5.08 7.01 9.03
CA ILE A 28 -5.78 6.75 7.78
C ILE A 28 -7.30 6.68 8.03
N GLN A 29 -8.09 7.22 7.10
CA GLN A 29 -9.53 7.10 7.08
C GLN A 29 -10.00 6.43 5.78
N ILE A 30 -10.85 5.41 5.90
CA ILE A 30 -11.48 4.74 4.75
C ILE A 30 -12.83 5.39 4.45
N GLN A 31 -13.10 5.67 3.18
CA GLN A 31 -14.37 6.17 2.67
C GLN A 31 -14.83 5.33 1.48
N TYR A 32 -16.07 4.87 1.50
CA TYR A 32 -16.68 4.15 0.38
C TYR A 32 -17.76 5.00 -0.29
N LEU A 33 -17.62 5.26 -1.58
CA LEU A 33 -18.69 5.84 -2.37
C LEU A 33 -19.75 4.78 -2.73
N PRO A 34 -21.00 5.18 -3.00
CA PRO A 34 -22.06 4.25 -3.40
C PRO A 34 -21.70 3.52 -4.70
N PRO A 35 -21.78 2.18 -4.75
CA PRO A 35 -21.52 1.43 -5.97
C PRO A 35 -22.60 1.72 -7.03
N ALA A 36 -22.20 1.87 -8.29
CA ALA A 36 -23.06 2.23 -9.40
C ALA A 36 -24.01 1.09 -9.83
N ASN A 37 -23.60 -0.17 -9.61
CA ASN A 37 -24.31 -1.35 -10.08
C ASN A 37 -24.15 -2.56 -9.14
N GLN A 38 -24.77 -3.69 -9.48
CA GLN A 38 -24.72 -4.91 -8.65
C GLN A 38 -23.33 -5.58 -8.63
N ALA A 39 -22.54 -5.43 -9.70
CA ALA A 39 -21.19 -5.98 -9.74
C ALA A 39 -20.28 -5.22 -8.76
N GLU A 40 -20.30 -3.89 -8.79
CA GLU A 40 -19.55 -3.07 -7.83
C GLU A 40 -19.96 -3.28 -6.38
N LYS A 41 -21.24 -3.59 -6.11
CA LYS A 41 -21.65 -4.01 -4.76
C LYS A 41 -20.90 -5.24 -4.27
N GLN A 42 -20.64 -6.19 -5.16
CA GLN A 42 -19.87 -7.38 -4.82
C GLN A 42 -18.38 -7.04 -4.66
N LEU A 43 -17.80 -6.25 -5.57
CA LEU A 43 -16.40 -5.81 -5.48
C LEU A 43 -16.13 -5.05 -4.18
N LYS A 44 -17.02 -4.12 -3.83
CA LYS A 44 -16.98 -3.40 -2.55
C LYS A 44 -17.01 -4.38 -1.37
N ALA A 45 -17.90 -5.38 -1.38
CA ALA A 45 -18.00 -6.34 -0.30
C ALA A 45 -16.73 -7.21 -0.18
N ASP A 46 -16.17 -7.65 -1.30
CA ASP A 46 -14.91 -8.40 -1.35
C ASP A 46 -13.76 -7.57 -0.74
N ILE A 47 -13.63 -6.28 -1.10
CA ILE A 47 -12.63 -5.35 -0.51
C ILE A 47 -12.87 -5.11 0.98
N GLU A 48 -14.12 -4.93 1.42
CA GLU A 48 -14.45 -4.70 2.83
C GLU A 48 -14.16 -5.93 3.70
N THR A 49 -14.21 -7.13 3.13
CA THR A 49 -14.04 -8.39 3.87
C THR A 49 -12.66 -9.01 3.73
N SER A 50 -11.79 -8.45 2.87
CA SER A 50 -10.46 -9.01 2.63
C SER A 50 -9.46 -8.71 3.74
N GLY A 51 -9.71 -7.69 4.57
CA GLY A 51 -8.76 -7.20 5.57
C GLY A 51 -7.68 -6.27 4.99
N VAL A 52 -7.67 -5.99 3.68
CA VAL A 52 -6.62 -5.18 3.03
C VAL A 52 -6.47 -3.78 3.65
N ASN A 53 -7.60 -3.17 4.01
CA ASN A 53 -7.60 -1.85 4.65
C ASN A 53 -7.04 -1.89 6.07
N ASP A 54 -7.34 -2.95 6.81
CA ASP A 54 -6.83 -3.13 8.17
C ASP A 54 -5.30 -3.27 8.13
N THR A 55 -4.77 -4.03 7.17
CA THR A 55 -3.33 -4.17 6.92
C THR A 55 -2.65 -2.83 6.64
N VAL A 56 -3.20 -2.02 5.72
CA VAL A 56 -2.61 -0.71 5.38
C VAL A 56 -2.66 0.25 6.57
N ILE A 57 -3.77 0.25 7.32
CA ILE A 57 -3.91 1.07 8.54
C ILE A 57 -2.88 0.66 9.59
N GLU A 58 -2.74 -0.64 9.88
CA GLU A 58 -1.82 -1.17 10.88
C GLU A 58 -0.35 -0.85 10.54
N LEU A 59 0.03 -1.09 9.28
CA LEU A 59 1.37 -0.74 8.79
C LEU A 59 1.62 0.76 8.92
N SER A 60 0.68 1.61 8.51
CA SER A 60 0.85 3.06 8.58
C SER A 60 0.90 3.57 10.02
N ASP A 61 0.02 3.08 10.91
CA ASP A 61 0.00 3.46 12.32
C ASP A 61 1.34 3.16 13.01
N THR A 62 1.99 2.07 12.61
CA THR A 62 3.23 1.58 13.21
C THR A 62 4.47 2.19 12.59
N LEU A 63 4.55 2.23 11.25
CA LEU A 63 5.80 2.43 10.51
C LEU A 63 5.87 3.79 9.81
N PHE A 64 4.79 4.24 9.17
CA PHE A 64 4.78 5.46 8.35
C PHE A 64 3.54 6.33 8.60
N PRO A 65 3.39 6.90 9.81
CA PRO A 65 2.21 7.71 10.11
C PRO A 65 2.31 9.10 9.49
N PHE A 66 1.15 9.63 9.11
CA PHE A 66 0.97 10.92 8.49
C PHE A 66 0.72 12.03 9.52
N ASN A 67 1.20 13.24 9.23
CA ASN A 67 0.89 14.44 10.02
C ASN A 67 -0.55 14.93 9.80
N LYS A 68 -1.14 14.59 8.64
CA LYS A 68 -2.54 14.83 8.27
C LYS A 68 -3.20 13.49 7.96
N THR A 69 -4.45 13.32 8.34
CA THR A 69 -5.17 12.07 8.03
C THR A 69 -5.22 11.84 6.52
N LEU A 70 -4.65 10.74 6.05
CA LEU A 70 -4.79 10.30 4.66
C LEU A 70 -6.17 9.66 4.47
N THR A 71 -6.90 10.07 3.44
CA THR A 71 -8.17 9.41 3.09
C THR A 71 -7.93 8.38 2.00
N ILE A 72 -8.41 7.15 2.18
CA ILE A 72 -8.51 6.16 1.10
C ILE A 72 -9.99 6.12 0.69
N GLN A 73 -10.29 6.64 -0.51
CA GLN A 73 -11.63 6.76 -1.05
C GLN A 73 -11.86 5.74 -2.17
N TYR A 74 -12.75 4.79 -1.91
CA TYR A 74 -13.15 3.77 -2.87
C TYR A 74 -14.35 4.17 -3.73
N GLY A 75 -14.36 3.71 -4.98
CA GLY A 75 -15.51 3.83 -5.89
C GLY A 75 -15.55 5.12 -6.71
N ASN A 76 -14.42 5.80 -6.86
CA ASN A 76 -14.25 6.84 -7.87
C ASN A 76 -14.14 6.22 -9.26
N GLU A 77 -14.35 7.01 -10.30
CA GLU A 77 -14.11 6.61 -11.70
C GLU A 77 -12.63 6.72 -12.08
N ASP A 78 -11.91 7.68 -11.49
CA ASP A 78 -10.49 7.90 -11.73
C ASP A 78 -9.63 7.20 -10.66
N GLY A 79 -8.46 6.71 -11.07
CA GLY A 79 -7.48 6.03 -10.23
C GLY A 79 -7.19 4.59 -10.68
N PRO A 80 -6.38 3.83 -9.92
CA PRO A 80 -5.75 4.21 -8.65
C PRO A 80 -4.79 5.40 -8.78
N LEU A 81 -4.86 6.35 -7.82
CA LEU A 81 -3.93 7.47 -7.73
C LEU A 81 -4.00 8.17 -6.36
N TYR A 82 -2.93 8.85 -5.97
CA TYR A 82 -2.91 9.79 -4.86
C TYR A 82 -3.10 11.24 -5.34
N ASP A 83 -4.13 11.92 -4.82
CA ASP A 83 -4.37 13.37 -5.00
C ASP A 83 -3.69 14.16 -3.86
N PRO A 84 -2.61 14.92 -4.15
CA PRO A 84 -1.90 15.70 -3.14
C PRO A 84 -2.65 16.95 -2.66
N GLU A 85 -3.61 17.48 -3.43
CA GLU A 85 -4.42 18.64 -3.03
C GLU A 85 -5.43 18.26 -1.95
N GLN A 86 -6.06 17.08 -2.11
CA GLN A 86 -7.06 16.56 -1.17
C GLN A 86 -6.44 15.69 -0.08
N HIS A 87 -5.20 15.23 -0.26
CA HIS A 87 -4.57 14.22 0.58
C HIS A 87 -5.43 12.94 0.63
N THR A 88 -5.77 12.44 -0.57
CA THR A 88 -6.69 11.33 -0.78
C THR A 88 -6.13 10.34 -1.79
N VAL A 89 -6.10 9.06 -1.44
CA VAL A 89 -5.94 7.97 -2.40
C VAL A 89 -7.30 7.65 -3.00
N HIS A 90 -7.43 7.74 -4.32
CA HIS A 90 -8.60 7.33 -5.05
C HIS A 90 -8.40 5.90 -5.54
N MET A 91 -9.33 5.01 -5.20
CA MET A 91 -9.25 3.58 -5.55
C MET A 91 -10.58 3.11 -6.18
N PRO A 92 -10.70 3.06 -7.52
CA PRO A 92 -11.91 2.57 -8.16
C PRO A 92 -12.26 1.13 -7.77
N TYR A 93 -13.55 0.79 -7.70
CA TYR A 93 -13.94 -0.60 -7.46
C TYR A 93 -13.54 -1.52 -8.63
N HIS A 94 -13.55 -1.01 -9.85
CA HIS A 94 -13.24 -1.80 -11.04
C HIS A 94 -11.76 -2.20 -11.13
N PHE A 95 -10.84 -1.49 -10.47
CA PHE A 95 -9.42 -1.87 -10.42
C PHE A 95 -9.22 -3.28 -9.84
N TYR A 96 -9.94 -3.63 -8.76
CA TYR A 96 -9.90 -5.00 -8.23
C TYR A 96 -10.45 -6.03 -9.23
N GLN A 97 -11.49 -5.67 -10.00
CA GLN A 97 -12.02 -6.55 -11.05
C GLN A 97 -11.02 -6.73 -12.19
N GLU A 98 -10.36 -5.66 -12.62
CA GLU A 98 -9.33 -5.70 -13.66
C GLU A 98 -8.17 -6.60 -13.25
N ALA A 99 -7.63 -6.41 -12.04
CA ALA A 99 -6.61 -7.30 -11.48
C ALA A 99 -7.11 -8.75 -11.47
N LEU A 100 -8.31 -9.01 -10.95
CA LEU A 100 -8.89 -10.35 -10.95
C LEU A 100 -8.99 -10.97 -12.35
N ASP A 101 -9.37 -10.18 -13.35
CA ASP A 101 -9.45 -10.64 -14.74
C ASP A 101 -8.07 -11.01 -15.28
N TYR A 102 -7.01 -10.24 -15.00
CA TYR A 102 -5.63 -10.59 -15.36
C TYR A 102 -5.20 -11.93 -14.76
N PHE A 103 -5.41 -12.13 -13.46
CA PHE A 103 -5.05 -13.39 -12.79
C PHE A 103 -5.86 -14.59 -13.31
N ILE A 104 -7.14 -14.41 -13.62
CA ILE A 104 -7.99 -15.46 -14.21
C ILE A 104 -7.51 -15.80 -15.63
N ASN A 105 -7.29 -14.78 -16.47
CA ASN A 105 -6.91 -14.96 -17.87
C ASN A 105 -5.52 -15.61 -18.01
N ASN A 106 -4.61 -15.33 -17.08
CA ASN A 106 -3.29 -15.94 -16.98
C ASN A 106 -3.25 -17.26 -16.20
N LYS A 107 -4.40 -17.81 -15.81
CA LYS A 107 -4.54 -19.12 -15.16
C LYS A 107 -3.68 -19.27 -13.92
N TYR A 108 -3.71 -18.27 -13.05
CA TYR A 108 -2.84 -18.16 -11.88
C TYR A 108 -2.92 -19.39 -10.95
N ASP A 109 -4.12 -19.94 -10.80
CA ASP A 109 -4.41 -21.14 -10.02
C ASP A 109 -3.76 -22.40 -10.62
N GLU A 110 -3.81 -22.57 -11.94
CA GLU A 110 -3.16 -23.69 -12.63
C GLU A 110 -1.63 -23.56 -12.60
N LYS A 111 -1.10 -22.34 -12.78
CA LYS A 111 0.34 -22.08 -12.91
C LYS A 111 1.06 -22.14 -11.56
N TYR A 112 0.46 -21.58 -10.51
CA TYR A 112 1.11 -21.40 -9.21
C TYR A 112 0.37 -22.02 -8.03
N GLY A 113 -0.82 -22.58 -8.23
CA GLY A 113 -1.60 -23.18 -7.13
C GLY A 113 -2.19 -22.17 -6.15
N LYS A 114 -2.26 -20.88 -6.54
CA LYS A 114 -2.81 -19.77 -5.75
C LYS A 114 -4.13 -19.31 -6.35
N GLU A 115 -5.12 -18.95 -5.52
CA GLU A 115 -6.39 -18.43 -6.03
C GLU A 115 -6.19 -17.08 -6.74
N ALA A 116 -6.80 -16.87 -7.91
CA ALA A 116 -6.73 -15.61 -8.64
C ALA A 116 -7.22 -14.40 -7.81
N LYS A 117 -8.20 -14.62 -6.92
CA LYS A 117 -8.68 -13.60 -5.98
C LYS A 117 -7.62 -13.16 -4.97
N LEU A 118 -6.76 -14.07 -4.53
CA LEU A 118 -5.65 -13.75 -3.63
C LEU A 118 -4.67 -12.84 -4.36
N GLY A 119 -4.21 -13.24 -5.55
CA GLY A 119 -3.29 -12.42 -6.34
C GLY A 119 -3.85 -11.02 -6.64
N ALA A 120 -5.13 -10.93 -7.03
CA ALA A 120 -5.79 -9.65 -7.26
C ALA A 120 -5.86 -8.78 -6.00
N MET A 121 -6.06 -9.37 -4.82
CA MET A 121 -6.07 -8.63 -3.56
C MET A 121 -4.66 -8.22 -3.13
N ASP A 122 -3.64 -9.04 -3.40
CA ASP A 122 -2.23 -8.69 -3.20
C ASP A 122 -1.83 -7.49 -4.08
N THR A 123 -2.31 -7.44 -5.33
CA THR A 123 -2.17 -6.25 -6.20
C THR A 123 -2.84 -5.02 -5.59
N VAL A 124 -4.08 -5.14 -5.10
CA VAL A 124 -4.76 -4.03 -4.42
C VAL A 124 -3.97 -3.55 -3.20
N LEU A 125 -3.42 -4.47 -2.41
CA LEU A 125 -2.57 -4.12 -1.26
C LEU A 125 -1.32 -3.36 -1.69
N HIS A 126 -0.58 -3.88 -2.67
CA HIS A 126 0.61 -3.23 -3.20
C HIS A 126 0.29 -1.81 -3.70
N THR A 127 -0.75 -1.66 -4.52
CA THR A 127 -1.16 -0.35 -5.04
C THR A 127 -1.58 0.61 -3.93
N LEU A 128 -2.30 0.15 -2.89
CA LEU A 128 -2.63 1.03 -1.75
C LEU A 128 -1.37 1.49 -1.01
N LEU A 129 -0.37 0.61 -0.84
CA LEU A 129 0.91 0.97 -0.22
C LEU A 129 1.73 1.91 -1.11
N HIS A 130 1.69 1.73 -2.43
CA HIS A 130 2.29 2.62 -3.42
C HIS A 130 1.72 4.04 -3.33
N GLU A 131 0.39 4.17 -3.39
CA GLU A 131 -0.27 5.49 -3.31
C GLU A 131 -0.10 6.14 -1.93
N ALA A 132 -0.12 5.33 -0.85
CA ALA A 132 0.21 5.82 0.49
C ALA A 132 1.69 6.24 0.59
N GLY A 133 2.58 5.62 -0.19
CA GLY A 133 3.98 5.99 -0.32
C GLY A 133 4.16 7.39 -0.90
N HIS A 134 3.43 7.75 -1.96
CA HIS A 134 3.42 9.12 -2.48
C HIS A 134 2.99 10.13 -1.43
N ALA A 135 1.90 9.82 -0.71
CA ALA A 135 1.43 10.64 0.38
C ALA A 135 2.50 10.80 1.48
N TYR A 136 3.25 9.74 1.78
CA TYR A 136 4.22 9.72 2.85
C TYR A 136 5.48 10.52 2.49
N ILE A 137 5.97 10.37 1.26
CA ILE A 137 7.06 11.17 0.70
C ILE A 137 6.72 12.66 0.77
N ALA A 138 5.52 13.04 0.32
CA ALA A 138 5.06 14.42 0.34
C ALA A 138 4.92 14.96 1.78
N ASP A 139 4.31 14.20 2.69
CA ASP A 139 4.05 14.62 4.06
C ASP A 139 5.35 14.78 4.88
N GLN A 140 6.33 13.89 4.67
CA GLN A 140 7.62 13.91 5.37
C GLN A 140 8.70 14.74 4.64
N ASN A 141 8.40 15.26 3.44
CA ASN A 141 9.35 15.96 2.57
C ASN A 141 10.61 15.12 2.28
N ILE A 142 10.41 13.84 1.95
CA ILE A 142 11.51 12.91 1.63
C ILE A 142 12.10 13.31 0.27
N PRO A 143 13.42 13.53 0.17
CA PRO A 143 14.04 13.92 -1.08
C PRO A 143 14.13 12.73 -2.04
N ILE A 144 13.54 12.87 -3.22
CA ILE A 144 13.64 11.89 -4.31
C ILE A 144 14.63 12.40 -5.37
N LEU A 145 15.70 11.63 -5.61
CA LEU A 145 16.75 11.96 -6.57
C LEU A 145 16.64 11.18 -7.89
N GLY A 146 15.69 10.25 -7.98
CA GLY A 146 15.39 9.42 -9.15
C GLY A 146 13.92 9.55 -9.55
N LYS A 147 13.32 8.45 -10.04
CA LYS A 147 11.87 8.35 -10.24
C LYS A 147 11.17 8.13 -8.90
N GLU A 148 10.11 8.90 -8.63
CA GLU A 148 9.31 8.70 -7.42
C GLU A 148 8.53 7.39 -7.48
N GLU A 149 7.98 7.03 -8.64
CA GLU A 149 7.31 5.74 -8.89
C GLU A 149 8.16 4.54 -8.47
N ASP A 150 9.42 4.47 -8.92
CA ASP A 150 10.31 3.38 -8.52
C ASP A 150 10.57 3.40 -7.00
N ALA A 151 10.60 4.59 -6.38
CA ALA A 151 10.81 4.69 -4.94
C ALA A 151 9.61 4.14 -4.16
N VAL A 152 8.38 4.49 -4.54
CA VAL A 152 7.17 4.02 -3.86
C VAL A 152 6.84 2.55 -4.17
N ASP A 153 7.17 2.03 -5.35
CA ASP A 153 7.15 0.59 -5.64
C ASP A 153 8.07 -0.16 -4.67
N ASN A 154 9.31 0.34 -4.52
CA ASN A 154 10.27 -0.25 -3.61
C ASN A 154 9.79 -0.17 -2.15
N LEU A 155 9.15 0.93 -1.74
CA LEU A 155 8.57 1.05 -0.40
C LEU A 155 7.47 0.01 -0.18
N ALA A 156 6.52 -0.11 -1.13
CA ALA A 156 5.44 -1.08 -1.05
C ALA A 156 5.98 -2.51 -0.92
N ALA A 157 6.95 -2.88 -1.76
CA ALA A 157 7.62 -4.18 -1.69
C ALA A 157 8.31 -4.42 -0.34
N ILE A 158 9.08 -3.45 0.19
CA ILE A 158 9.74 -3.57 1.50
C ILE A 158 8.72 -3.75 2.63
N LEU A 159 7.65 -2.96 2.64
CA LEU A 159 6.60 -3.07 3.66
C LEU A 159 5.93 -4.44 3.63
N MET A 160 5.65 -4.98 2.44
CA MET A 160 5.09 -6.32 2.30
C MET A 160 6.08 -7.38 2.77
N ILE A 161 7.31 -7.40 2.24
CA ILE A 161 8.34 -8.42 2.53
C ILE A 161 8.65 -8.52 4.02
N GLU A 162 8.78 -7.38 4.71
CA GLU A 162 9.35 -7.36 6.05
C GLU A 162 8.32 -7.39 7.18
N TYR A 163 7.08 -6.94 6.91
CA TYR A 163 6.09 -6.71 7.96
C TYR A 163 4.80 -7.51 7.80
N LEU A 164 4.64 -8.28 6.71
CA LEU A 164 3.49 -9.15 6.50
C LEU A 164 3.86 -10.63 6.55
N ASP A 165 2.99 -11.44 7.17
CA ASP A 165 3.09 -12.88 7.11
C ASP A 165 2.93 -13.37 5.66
N ASN A 166 3.94 -14.08 5.14
CA ASN A 166 4.03 -14.48 3.73
C ASN A 166 3.98 -13.28 2.75
N GLY A 167 4.41 -12.10 3.20
CA GLY A 167 4.40 -10.89 2.38
C GLY A 167 5.34 -10.94 1.17
N ASP A 168 6.36 -11.80 1.19
CA ASP A 168 7.19 -12.10 0.03
C ASP A 168 6.40 -12.77 -1.09
N GLU A 169 5.55 -13.75 -0.77
CA GLU A 169 4.65 -14.39 -1.73
C GLU A 169 3.58 -13.42 -2.27
N ALA A 170 3.09 -12.50 -1.44
CA ALA A 170 2.17 -11.45 -1.85
C ALA A 170 2.84 -10.41 -2.75
N ALA A 171 4.10 -10.04 -2.46
CA ALA A 171 4.89 -9.15 -3.30
C ALA A 171 5.19 -9.79 -4.67
N ILE A 172 5.44 -11.10 -4.72
CA ILE A 172 5.53 -11.86 -5.99
C ILE A 172 4.20 -11.80 -6.73
N SER A 173 3.06 -12.07 -6.07
CA SER A 173 1.74 -11.97 -6.71
C SER A 173 1.51 -10.57 -7.30
N ALA A 174 1.80 -9.52 -6.54
CA ALA A 174 1.66 -8.14 -7.01
C ALA A 174 2.60 -7.84 -8.20
N ALA A 175 3.81 -8.40 -8.20
CA ALA A 175 4.72 -8.28 -9.34
C ALA A 175 4.19 -9.02 -10.58
N ASP A 176 3.65 -10.23 -10.42
CA ASP A 176 3.07 -11.03 -11.52
C ASP A 176 2.01 -10.22 -12.30
N MET A 177 1.28 -9.32 -11.63
CA MET A 177 0.34 -8.40 -12.29
C MET A 177 1.03 -7.57 -13.39
N PHE A 178 2.20 -6.98 -13.12
CA PHE A 178 2.93 -6.21 -14.12
C PHE A 178 3.36 -7.08 -15.31
N ALA A 179 3.71 -8.34 -15.07
CA ALA A 179 4.01 -9.27 -16.16
C ALA A 179 2.75 -9.56 -16.99
N PHE A 180 1.60 -9.76 -16.35
CA PHE A 180 0.33 -10.02 -17.03
C PHE A 180 -0.18 -8.83 -17.83
N GLU A 181 -0.02 -7.61 -17.32
CA GLU A 181 -0.32 -6.37 -18.06
C GLU A 181 0.57 -6.25 -19.29
N SER A 182 1.85 -6.62 -19.18
CA SER A 182 2.78 -6.60 -20.30
C SER A 182 2.43 -7.63 -21.38
N ASP A 183 1.92 -8.81 -21.02
CA ASP A 183 1.56 -9.87 -21.97
C ASP A 183 0.36 -9.49 -22.86
N ASP A 184 -0.52 -8.60 -22.37
CA ASP A 184 -1.66 -8.08 -23.13
C ASP A 184 -1.28 -6.93 -24.08
N ARG A 185 -0.04 -6.44 -24.05
CA ARG A 185 0.46 -5.36 -24.92
C ARG A 185 1.06 -5.89 -26.24
N PRO A 186 1.07 -5.10 -27.33
CA PRO A 186 1.73 -5.48 -28.57
C PRO A 186 3.23 -5.71 -28.39
N ASP A 187 3.83 -6.54 -29.26
CA ASP A 187 5.29 -6.80 -29.30
C ASP A 187 6.18 -5.53 -29.43
N PHE A 188 5.59 -4.37 -29.71
CA PHE A 188 6.26 -3.09 -29.81
C PHE A 188 5.65 -2.09 -28.84
N TYR A 189 6.49 -1.48 -28.02
CA TYR A 189 6.11 -0.38 -27.13
C TYR A 189 5.64 0.85 -27.92
N ASP A 190 4.53 1.44 -27.49
CA ASP A 190 4.11 2.77 -27.96
C ASP A 190 5.07 3.83 -27.40
N PHE A 191 5.25 4.95 -28.13
CA PHE A 191 5.99 6.11 -27.65
C PHE A 191 5.47 6.64 -26.31
N GLY A 192 4.18 6.48 -26.02
CA GLY A 192 3.58 6.81 -24.73
C GLY A 192 4.27 6.11 -23.56
N GLU A 193 4.64 4.83 -23.72
CA GLU A 193 5.26 4.04 -22.66
C GLU A 193 6.68 4.52 -22.35
N TYR A 194 7.41 5.04 -23.34
CA TYR A 194 8.76 5.58 -23.12
C TYR A 194 8.78 6.92 -22.37
N ILE A 195 7.66 7.64 -22.37
CA ILE A 195 7.52 8.94 -21.71
C ILE A 195 6.65 8.85 -20.45
N ASP A 196 6.20 7.65 -20.09
CA ASP A 196 5.46 7.39 -18.86
C ASP A 196 6.36 7.67 -17.65
N GLU A 197 5.73 8.08 -16.54
CA GLU A 197 6.43 8.31 -15.29
C GLU A 197 6.85 6.98 -14.65
N HIS A 198 6.03 5.96 -14.78
CA HIS A 198 6.34 4.60 -14.35
C HIS A 198 7.47 4.02 -15.21
N SER A 199 8.25 3.13 -14.60
CA SER A 199 9.11 2.24 -15.37
C SER A 199 8.27 1.21 -16.11
N PHE A 200 8.81 0.59 -17.17
CA PHE A 200 8.06 -0.41 -17.93
C PHE A 200 7.59 -1.55 -17.02
N ASP A 201 6.42 -2.12 -17.29
CA ASP A 201 5.81 -3.13 -16.43
C ASP A 201 6.78 -4.29 -16.12
N LEU A 202 7.48 -4.83 -17.14
CA LEU A 202 8.49 -5.87 -16.92
C LEU A 202 9.70 -5.38 -16.10
N GLN A 203 10.06 -4.10 -16.16
CA GLN A 203 11.10 -3.55 -15.28
C GLN A 203 10.62 -3.52 -13.82
N ARG A 204 9.36 -3.14 -13.58
CA ARG A 204 8.74 -3.15 -12.24
C ARG A 204 8.67 -4.57 -11.70
N TYR A 205 8.18 -5.53 -12.51
CA TYR A 205 8.16 -6.96 -12.20
C TYR A 205 9.53 -7.48 -11.75
N PHE A 206 10.56 -7.31 -12.58
CA PHE A 206 11.91 -7.80 -12.25
C PHE A 206 12.55 -7.04 -11.08
N SER A 207 12.23 -5.76 -10.88
CA SER A 207 12.69 -5.00 -9.71
C SER A 207 12.12 -5.58 -8.42
N THR A 208 10.82 -5.86 -8.37
CA THR A 208 10.17 -6.46 -7.21
C THR A 208 10.67 -7.88 -6.95
N LEU A 209 10.81 -8.73 -7.98
CA LEU A 209 11.40 -10.07 -7.81
C LEU A 209 12.84 -10.01 -7.28
N CYS A 210 13.61 -9.01 -7.70
CA CYS A 210 14.97 -8.79 -7.22
C CYS A 210 14.99 -8.42 -5.73
N LEU A 211 14.05 -7.60 -5.25
CA LEU A 211 13.89 -7.31 -3.82
C LEU A 211 13.50 -8.56 -3.02
N VAL A 212 12.50 -9.32 -3.50
CA VAL A 212 12.06 -10.56 -2.83
C VAL A 212 13.21 -11.57 -2.77
N TYR A 213 13.91 -11.80 -3.89
CA TYR A 213 15.08 -12.68 -3.92
C TYR A 213 16.16 -12.21 -2.94
N GLY A 214 16.49 -10.92 -2.96
CA GLY A 214 17.53 -10.34 -2.11
C GLY A 214 17.23 -10.44 -0.62
N SER A 215 15.95 -10.42 -0.23
CA SER A 215 15.52 -10.55 1.16
C SER A 215 15.77 -11.95 1.74
N ASN A 216 15.60 -13.00 0.93
CA ASN A 216 15.82 -14.37 1.35
C ASN A 216 16.21 -15.28 0.17
N PRO A 217 17.48 -15.26 -0.26
CA PRO A 217 17.95 -16.03 -1.42
C PRO A 217 17.77 -17.54 -1.25
N ASP A 218 17.83 -18.05 -0.02
CA ASP A 218 17.69 -19.47 0.29
C ASP A 218 16.23 -19.94 0.09
N LYS A 219 15.25 -19.13 0.52
CA LYS A 219 13.82 -19.40 0.31
C LYS A 219 13.44 -19.29 -1.18
N HIS A 220 13.98 -18.30 -1.88
CA HIS A 220 13.59 -17.94 -3.25
C HIS A 220 14.64 -18.32 -4.32
N ASN A 221 15.38 -19.42 -4.11
CA ASN A 221 16.55 -19.79 -4.91
C ASN A 221 16.32 -19.87 -6.45
N ASN A 222 15.09 -20.19 -6.87
CA ASN A 222 14.69 -20.35 -8.27
C ASN A 222 13.87 -19.16 -8.81
N LEU A 223 13.65 -18.11 -8.01
CA LEU A 223 12.74 -17.00 -8.37
C LEU A 223 13.18 -16.25 -9.63
N LEU A 224 14.48 -16.21 -9.90
CA LEU A 224 15.07 -15.49 -11.03
C LEU A 224 15.47 -16.42 -12.19
N ASP A 225 15.00 -17.68 -12.22
CA ASP A 225 15.45 -18.67 -13.21
C ASP A 225 15.04 -18.35 -14.67
N GLU A 226 14.13 -17.39 -14.87
CA GLU A 226 13.78 -16.85 -16.18
C GLU A 226 14.81 -15.83 -16.71
N VAL A 227 15.69 -15.31 -15.86
CA VAL A 227 16.81 -14.47 -16.29
C VAL A 227 17.85 -15.34 -16.98
N GLU A 228 18.35 -14.89 -18.13
CA GLU A 228 19.34 -15.62 -18.93
C GLU A 228 20.57 -16.03 -18.09
N ASN A 229 21.00 -17.29 -18.27
CA ASN A 229 22.07 -17.91 -17.46
C ASN A 229 23.37 -17.11 -17.42
N ASP A 230 23.71 -16.40 -18.50
CA ASP A 230 24.94 -15.62 -18.60
C ASP A 230 24.95 -14.40 -17.65
N TYR A 231 23.79 -13.94 -17.19
CA TYR A 231 23.64 -12.80 -16.26
C TYR A 231 23.12 -13.22 -14.88
N LEU A 232 22.64 -14.45 -14.73
CA LEU A 232 21.89 -14.89 -13.55
C LEU A 232 22.68 -14.77 -12.24
N ALA A 233 23.95 -15.18 -12.23
CA ALA A 233 24.78 -15.13 -11.03
C ALA A 233 25.02 -13.68 -10.56
N ASP A 234 25.47 -12.82 -11.47
CA ASP A 234 25.69 -11.40 -11.19
C ASP A 234 24.38 -10.70 -10.78
N ARG A 235 23.25 -11.12 -11.37
CA ARG A 235 21.93 -10.59 -11.01
C ARG A 235 21.54 -11.00 -9.59
N LYS A 236 21.72 -12.26 -9.21
CA LYS A 236 21.44 -12.76 -7.86
C LYS A 236 22.25 -12.00 -6.80
N ASP A 237 23.55 -11.81 -7.03
CA ASP A 237 24.41 -11.01 -6.14
C ASP A 237 23.98 -9.54 -6.07
N PHE A 238 23.63 -8.95 -7.22
CA PHE A 238 23.10 -7.59 -7.28
C PHE A 238 21.80 -7.46 -6.48
N CYS A 239 20.89 -8.43 -6.57
CA CYS A 239 19.61 -8.39 -5.87
C CYS A 239 19.76 -8.39 -4.35
N VAL A 240 20.71 -9.17 -3.81
CA VAL A 240 21.03 -9.13 -2.37
C VAL A 240 21.54 -7.74 -1.95
N PHE A 241 22.47 -7.16 -2.72
CA PHE A 241 22.96 -5.80 -2.46
C PHE A 241 21.82 -4.77 -2.56
N GLN A 242 20.99 -4.89 -3.59
CA GLN A 242 19.92 -3.95 -3.89
C GLN A 242 18.84 -3.96 -2.80
N TYR A 243 18.41 -5.14 -2.35
CA TYR A 243 17.48 -5.28 -1.23
C TYR A 243 18.04 -4.62 0.04
N GLN A 244 19.28 -4.93 0.42
CA GLN A 244 19.90 -4.34 1.61
C GLN A 244 19.96 -2.81 1.52
N SER A 245 20.39 -2.28 0.37
CA SER A 245 20.50 -0.83 0.19
C SER A 245 19.14 -0.14 0.22
N ILE A 246 18.11 -0.70 -0.41
CA ILE A 246 16.76 -0.13 -0.43
C ILE A 246 16.13 -0.21 0.96
N SER A 247 16.22 -1.38 1.61
CA SER A 247 15.71 -1.57 2.96
C SER A 247 16.35 -0.57 3.93
N ASP A 248 17.69 -0.47 3.98
CA ASP A 248 18.39 0.47 4.87
C ASP A 248 17.97 1.93 4.63
N ASN A 249 17.78 2.31 3.37
CA ASN A 249 17.36 3.66 3.00
C ASN A 249 15.93 3.96 3.48
N TRP A 250 14.97 3.04 3.28
CA TRP A 250 13.60 3.24 3.74
C TRP A 250 13.49 3.21 5.27
N HIS A 251 14.25 2.37 5.95
CA HIS A 251 14.31 2.33 7.42
C HIS A 251 14.90 3.60 8.06
N THR A 252 15.53 4.48 7.28
CA THR A 252 15.90 5.83 7.75
C THR A 252 14.67 6.72 7.95
N TYR A 253 13.58 6.46 7.22
CA TYR A 253 12.34 7.23 7.26
C TYR A 253 11.25 6.52 8.08
N LEU A 254 11.18 5.20 8.01
CA LEU A 254 10.22 4.40 8.78
C LEU A 254 10.49 4.46 10.28
N LYS A 255 9.42 4.48 11.06
CA LYS A 255 9.49 4.29 12.51
C LYS A 255 9.87 2.84 12.80
N GLN A 256 10.70 2.66 13.83
CA GLN A 256 10.92 1.35 14.41
C GLN A 256 9.59 0.86 15.03
N PRO A 257 9.16 -0.39 14.75
CA PRO A 257 8.03 -0.99 15.46
C PRO A 257 8.27 -0.86 16.96
N ALA A 258 7.23 -0.54 17.73
CA ALA A 258 7.33 -0.63 19.17
C ALA A 258 7.67 -2.09 19.50
N ALA A 259 8.88 -2.35 20.02
CA ALA A 259 9.22 -3.69 20.49
C ALA A 259 8.19 -4.09 21.55
N ASP A 260 7.46 -5.18 21.29
CA ASP A 260 6.50 -5.74 22.24
C ASP A 260 7.13 -5.81 23.64
N GLN A 261 6.62 -5.02 24.57
CA GLN A 261 6.95 -5.08 26.01
C GLN A 261 5.95 -5.96 26.75
#